data_AF-A0A7W1L403-F1
#
_entry.id   AF-A0A7W1L403-F1
#
_cell.length_a   1.000
_cell.length_b   1.000
_cell.length_c   1.000
_cell.angle_alpha   90.00
_cell.angle_beta   90.00
_cell.angle_gamma   90.00
#
_symmetry.space_group_name_H-M   'P 1'
#
loop_
_entity.id
_entity.type
_entity.pdbx_description
1 polymer ?
#
loop_
_entity_poly.entity_id
_entity_poly.type
_entity_poly.pdbx_seq_one_letter_code
_entity_poly.pdbx_strand_id
1 'polypeptide(L)'
;KSLPALFEAMDRVLEAQAKRISIPRRLEATMKEIWSLQPRFEQRAGTRPYRLLEHPRFRAAFDFLALRGESGEAPASLVTWWSRFQNADEAARQAMLKPEEGPAKRRRSRGRGRNRTAGSAAATIPPEGGEASE
;
A
#
# COMPACT_ATOMS: atom_id res chain seq x y z
N LYS A 1 10.91 -3.57 -5.12
CA LYS A 1 10.62 -5.00 -5.37
C LYS A 1 9.13 -5.14 -5.65
N SER A 2 8.74 -5.81 -6.73
CA SER A 2 7.34 -6.01 -7.11
C SER A 2 6.66 -6.89 -6.05
N LEU A 3 5.53 -6.43 -5.49
CA LEU A 3 4.75 -7.20 -4.53
C LEU A 3 4.34 -8.60 -5.06
N PRO A 4 3.95 -8.77 -6.34
CA PRO A 4 3.58 -10.09 -6.87
C PRO A 4 4.69 -11.15 -6.76
N ALA A 5 5.94 -10.80 -7.09
CA ALA A 5 7.06 -11.74 -7.04
C ALA A 5 7.37 -12.19 -5.59
N LEU A 6 7.12 -11.31 -4.62
CA LEU A 6 7.27 -11.66 -3.21
C LEU A 6 6.21 -12.71 -2.80
N PHE A 7 4.94 -12.50 -3.15
CA PHE A 7 3.88 -13.46 -2.82
C PHE A 7 4.11 -14.82 -3.48
N GLU A 8 4.55 -14.85 -4.73
CA GLU A 8 4.90 -16.09 -5.42
C GLU A 8 6.03 -16.86 -4.69
N ALA A 9 7.07 -16.16 -4.24
CA ALA A 9 8.14 -16.76 -3.46
C ALA A 9 7.63 -17.32 -2.11
N MET A 10 6.72 -16.59 -1.43
CA MET A 10 6.09 -17.07 -0.20
C MET A 10 5.29 -18.35 -0.43
N ASP A 11 4.54 -18.42 -1.53
CA ASP A 11 3.72 -19.58 -1.89
C ASP A 11 4.58 -20.82 -2.09
N ARG A 12 5.69 -20.68 -2.84
CA ARG A 12 6.65 -21.79 -3.06
C ARG A 12 7.25 -22.31 -1.75
N VAL A 13 7.59 -21.42 -0.81
CA VAL A 13 8.14 -21.80 0.50
C VAL A 13 7.10 -22.55 1.33
N LEU A 14 5.86 -22.05 1.37
CA LEU A 14 4.78 -22.68 2.14
C LEU A 14 4.39 -24.05 1.56
N GLU A 15 4.34 -24.18 0.24
CA GLU A 15 4.09 -25.47 -0.42
C GLU A 15 5.17 -26.50 -0.09
N ALA A 16 6.44 -26.09 -0.07
CA ALA A 16 7.54 -26.96 0.32
C ALA A 16 7.42 -27.42 1.79
N GLN A 17 6.98 -26.55 2.70
CA GLN A 17 6.77 -26.90 4.11
C GLN A 17 5.54 -27.78 4.33
N ALA A 18 4.45 -27.55 3.57
CA ALA A 18 3.21 -28.32 3.65
C ALA A 18 3.42 -29.82 3.38
N LYS A 19 4.49 -30.20 2.65
CA LYS A 19 4.88 -31.60 2.40
C LYS A 19 5.44 -32.30 3.65
N ARG A 20 5.93 -31.55 4.64
CA ARG A 20 6.53 -32.08 5.87
C ARG A 20 5.61 -31.97 7.07
N ILE A 21 4.89 -30.85 7.16
CA ILE A 21 3.98 -30.54 8.27
C ILE A 21 2.67 -29.99 7.73
N SER A 22 1.55 -30.40 8.32
CA SER A 22 0.26 -29.83 8.00
C SER A 22 0.14 -28.43 8.62
N ILE A 23 0.08 -27.40 7.78
CA ILE A 23 -0.10 -26.01 8.20
C ILE A 23 -1.55 -25.59 7.91
N PRO A 24 -2.35 -25.22 8.93
CA PRO A 24 -3.66 -24.67 8.70
C PRO A 24 -3.62 -23.38 7.87
N ARG A 25 -4.55 -23.22 6.91
CA ARG A 25 -4.61 -22.06 6.00
C ARG A 25 -4.62 -20.70 6.71
N ARG A 26 -5.24 -20.61 7.89
CA ARG A 26 -5.24 -19.38 8.71
C ARG A 26 -3.83 -18.95 9.13
N LEU A 27 -2.94 -19.91 9.39
CA LEU A 27 -1.56 -19.63 9.77
C LEU A 27 -0.74 -19.23 8.55
N GLU A 28 -0.93 -19.89 7.41
CA GLU A 28 -0.31 -19.47 6.14
C GLU A 28 -0.64 -18.00 5.81
N ALA A 29 -1.92 -17.62 5.90
CA ALA A 29 -2.34 -16.24 5.70
C ALA A 29 -1.64 -15.28 6.66
N THR A 30 -1.49 -15.70 7.92
CA THR A 30 -0.79 -14.92 8.95
C THR A 30 0.69 -14.73 8.65
N MET A 31 1.38 -15.78 8.20
CA MET A 31 2.78 -15.73 7.81
C MET A 31 2.99 -14.81 6.60
N LYS A 32 2.16 -14.95 5.56
CA LYS A 32 2.23 -14.10 4.36
C LYS A 32 2.04 -12.63 4.70
N GLU A 33 1.09 -12.31 5.58
CA GLU A 33 0.89 -10.93 6.02
C GLU A 33 2.11 -10.38 6.76
N ILE A 34 2.67 -11.13 7.74
CA ILE A 34 3.88 -10.73 8.47
C ILE A 34 5.05 -10.48 7.50
N TRP A 35 5.27 -11.40 6.55
CA TRP A 35 6.32 -11.27 5.55
C TRP A 35 6.09 -10.10 4.58
N SER A 36 4.83 -9.81 4.25
CA SER A 36 4.47 -8.71 3.33
C SER A 36 4.75 -7.33 3.92
N LEU A 37 4.84 -7.23 5.26
CA LEU A 37 5.20 -6.02 5.97
C LEU A 37 6.72 -5.77 5.95
N GLN A 38 7.55 -6.80 5.75
CA GLN A 38 9.02 -6.67 5.80
C GLN A 38 9.59 -5.61 4.85
N PRO A 39 9.20 -5.55 3.55
CA PRO A 39 9.67 -4.49 2.66
C PRO A 39 9.15 -3.09 3.02
N ARG A 40 8.13 -2.98 3.87
CA ARG A 40 7.58 -1.69 4.32
C ARG A 40 8.43 -1.08 5.43
N PHE A 41 9.11 -1.89 6.24
CA PHE A 41 10.03 -1.39 7.27
C PHE A 41 11.20 -0.59 6.69
N GLU A 42 11.60 -0.87 5.44
CA GLU A 42 12.65 -0.11 4.74
C GLU A 42 12.20 1.33 4.39
N GLN A 43 10.89 1.59 4.33
CA GLN A 43 10.30 2.85 3.87
C GLN A 43 10.10 3.84 5.03
N ARG A 44 11.18 4.49 5.43
CA ARG A 44 11.24 5.40 6.60
C ARG A 44 10.92 6.88 6.31
N ALA A 45 10.30 7.17 5.17
CA ALA A 45 10.00 8.55 4.73
C ALA A 45 8.50 8.85 4.77
N GLY A 46 8.17 10.11 5.10
CA GLY A 46 6.81 10.64 5.09
C GLY A 46 5.86 9.93 6.07
N THR A 47 4.62 9.70 5.65
CA THR A 47 3.55 9.12 6.49
C THR A 47 3.54 7.59 6.55
N ARG A 48 4.43 6.92 5.80
CA ARG A 48 4.44 5.45 5.68
C ARG A 48 4.76 4.76 7.01
N PRO A 49 5.72 5.25 7.83
CA PRO A 49 6.01 4.63 9.10
C PRO A 49 4.82 4.65 10.08
N TYR A 50 4.07 5.75 10.11
CA TYR A 50 2.87 5.89 10.94
C TYR A 50 1.80 4.87 10.57
N ARG A 51 1.51 4.72 9.27
CA ARG A 51 0.56 3.71 8.79
C ARG A 51 0.99 2.28 9.10
N LEU A 52 2.31 2.04 9.20
CA LEU A 52 2.83 0.72 9.56
C LEU A 52 2.62 0.43 11.05
N LEU A 53 2.77 1.44 11.93
CA LEU A 53 2.49 1.31 13.37
C LEU A 53 1.02 0.96 13.66
N GLU A 54 0.09 1.50 12.88
CA GLU A 54 -1.36 1.24 13.02
C GLU A 54 -1.76 -0.17 12.58
N HIS A 55 -0.88 -0.93 11.92
CA HIS A 55 -1.23 -2.23 11.38
C HIS A 55 -1.42 -3.25 12.52
N PRO A 56 -2.51 -4.07 12.51
CA PRO A 56 -2.80 -5.01 13.61
C PRO A 56 -1.69 -6.04 13.85
N ARG A 57 -0.93 -6.39 12.79
CA ARG A 57 0.20 -7.31 12.84
C ARG A 57 1.57 -6.64 12.94
N PHE A 58 1.61 -5.34 13.25
CA PHE A 58 2.88 -4.62 13.40
C PHE A 58 3.81 -5.30 14.41
N ARG A 59 3.30 -5.66 15.60
CA ARG A 59 4.13 -6.28 16.65
C ARG A 59 4.81 -7.56 16.17
N ALA A 60 4.03 -8.49 15.62
CA ALA A 60 4.57 -9.75 15.08
C ALA A 60 5.59 -9.53 13.95
N ALA A 61 5.36 -8.52 13.11
CA ALA A 61 6.29 -8.19 12.02
C ALA A 61 7.56 -7.47 12.49
N PHE A 62 7.48 -6.68 13.56
CA PHE A 62 8.62 -6.08 14.22
C PHE A 62 9.46 -7.14 14.94
N ASP A 63 8.83 -8.08 15.65
CA ASP A 63 9.52 -9.18 16.31
C ASP A 63 10.26 -10.05 15.28
N PHE A 64 9.62 -10.34 14.15
CA PHE A 64 10.29 -11.02 13.04
C PHE A 64 11.46 -10.20 12.45
N LEU A 65 11.31 -8.88 12.35
CA LEU A 65 12.40 -8.00 11.90
C LEU A 65 13.57 -7.99 12.90
N ALA A 66 13.31 -8.01 14.20
CA ALA A 66 14.33 -8.07 15.24
C ALA A 66 15.14 -9.36 15.14
N LEU A 67 14.47 -10.51 15.00
CA LEU A 67 15.13 -11.81 14.77
C LEU A 67 15.99 -11.79 13.50
N ARG A 68 15.51 -11.19 12.42
CA ARG A 68 16.30 -11.01 11.18
C ARG A 68 17.50 -10.08 11.37
N GLY A 69 17.41 -9.11 12.27
CA GLY A 69 18.53 -8.25 12.65
C GLY A 69 19.60 -9.03 13.41
N GLU A 70 19.18 -9.89 14.34
CA GLU A 70 20.08 -10.76 15.11
C GLU A 70 20.74 -11.84 14.23
N SER A 71 20.02 -12.37 13.24
CA SER A 71 20.58 -13.34 12.27
C SER A 71 21.47 -12.72 11.19
N GLY A 72 21.55 -11.38 11.12
CA GLY A 72 22.30 -10.66 10.08
C GLY A 72 21.59 -10.58 8.72
N GLU A 73 20.35 -11.04 8.61
CA GLU A 73 19.53 -10.96 7.39
C GLU A 73 18.90 -9.58 7.14
N ALA A 74 18.84 -8.75 8.18
CA ALA A 74 18.39 -7.37 8.11
C ALA A 74 19.39 -6.44 8.81
N PRO A 75 19.53 -5.17 8.36
CA PRO A 75 20.42 -4.23 9.01
C PRO A 75 19.99 -3.99 10.47
N ALA A 76 20.89 -4.20 11.43
CA ALA A 76 20.61 -3.93 12.85
C ALA A 76 20.17 -2.47 13.09
N SER A 77 20.71 -1.53 12.32
CA SER A 77 20.32 -0.11 12.34
C SER A 77 18.85 0.12 12.01
N LEU A 78 18.24 -0.76 11.21
CA LEU A 78 16.81 -0.71 10.90
C LEU A 78 15.98 -1.08 12.11
N VAL A 79 16.35 -2.16 12.81
CA VAL A 79 15.71 -2.62 14.05
C VAL A 79 15.79 -1.53 15.13
N THR A 80 16.99 -0.96 15.34
CA THR A 80 17.20 0.12 16.31
C THR A 80 16.35 1.35 15.99
N TRP A 81 16.25 1.75 14.72
CA TRP A 81 15.42 2.88 14.32
C TRP A 81 13.95 2.64 14.63
N TRP A 82 13.41 1.47 14.28
CA TRP A 82 12.02 1.12 14.54
C TRP A 82 11.70 0.98 16.03
N SER A 83 12.62 0.42 16.80
CA SER A 83 12.52 0.35 18.26
C SER A 83 12.43 1.74 18.91
N ARG A 84 13.19 2.72 18.40
CA ARG A 84 13.08 4.11 18.85
C ARG A 84 11.78 4.76 18.36
N PHE A 85 11.43 4.59 17.09
CA PHE A 85 10.27 5.24 16.47
C PHE A 85 8.94 4.85 17.14
N GLN A 86 8.75 3.57 17.47
CA GLN A 86 7.52 3.10 18.13
C GLN A 86 7.36 3.67 19.55
N ASN A 87 8.46 3.90 20.27
CA ASN A 87 8.47 4.41 21.64
C ASN A 87 8.59 5.94 21.72
N ALA A 88 8.94 6.60 20.61
CA ALA A 88 9.07 8.05 20.53
C ALA A 88 7.70 8.76 20.60
N ASP A 89 7.71 9.99 21.10
CA ASP A 89 6.56 10.89 21.03
C ASP A 89 6.39 11.49 19.62
N GLU A 90 5.27 12.17 19.37
CA GLU A 90 4.94 12.67 18.03
C GLU A 90 6.01 13.65 17.50
N ALA A 91 6.55 14.51 18.37
CA ALA A 91 7.59 15.47 18.01
C ALA A 91 8.91 14.77 17.61
N ALA A 92 9.37 13.79 18.40
CA ALA A 92 10.57 13.04 18.05
C ALA A 92 10.36 12.13 16.84
N ARG A 93 9.16 11.55 16.66
CA ARG A 93 8.83 10.78 15.45
C ARG A 93 8.99 11.61 14.19
N GLN A 94 8.49 12.85 14.17
CA GLN A 94 8.63 13.75 13.03
C GLN A 94 10.11 14.07 12.73
N ALA A 95 10.91 14.32 13.77
CA ALA A 95 12.34 14.59 13.63
C ALA A 95 13.14 13.38 13.12
N MET A 96 12.66 12.15 13.36
CA MET A 96 13.31 10.91 12.96
C MET A 96 13.02 10.46 11.52
N LEU A 97 12.02 11.06 10.86
CA LEU A 97 11.65 10.70 9.48
C LEU A 97 12.77 11.07 8.53
N LYS A 98 13.05 10.18 7.57
CA LYS A 98 13.93 10.53 6.47
C LYS A 98 13.25 11.55 5.55
N PRO A 99 14.00 12.54 5.02
CA PRO A 99 13.53 13.35 3.90
C PRO A 99 13.05 12.43 2.76
N GLU A 100 11.94 12.77 2.08
CA GLU A 100 11.53 12.00 0.90
C GLU A 100 12.60 12.14 -0.20
N GLU A 101 13.42 11.09 -0.37
CA GLU A 101 14.25 10.93 -1.57
C GLU A 101 13.36 10.46 -2.73
N GLY A 102 12.75 11.44 -3.41
CA GLY A 102 11.99 11.20 -4.63
C GLY A 102 11.35 12.50 -5.12
N PRO A 103 11.26 12.74 -6.45
CA PRO A 103 10.62 13.93 -6.97
C PRO A 103 9.18 13.93 -6.50
N ALA A 104 8.82 14.92 -5.68
CA ALA A 104 7.49 15.13 -5.13
C ALA A 104 6.47 14.91 -6.26
N LYS A 105 5.78 13.76 -6.23
CA LYS A 105 4.82 13.41 -7.27
C LYS A 105 3.67 14.38 -7.13
N ARG A 106 3.73 15.47 -7.90
CA ARG A 106 2.69 16.49 -8.06
C ARG A 106 1.37 15.76 -8.08
N ARG A 107 0.65 15.88 -6.97
CA ARG A 107 -0.71 15.41 -6.76
C ARG A 107 -1.48 15.85 -8.00
N ARG A 108 -1.76 14.90 -8.92
CA ARG A 108 -2.53 15.18 -10.13
C ARG A 108 -3.87 15.70 -9.63
N SER A 109 -3.99 17.02 -9.60
CA SER A 109 -5.24 17.73 -9.38
C SER A 109 -6.21 17.11 -10.36
N ARG A 110 -7.32 16.56 -9.85
CA ARG A 110 -8.37 15.96 -10.65
C ARG A 110 -8.91 17.07 -11.54
N GLY A 111 -8.36 17.13 -12.75
CA GLY A 111 -8.64 18.12 -13.76
C GLY A 111 -10.09 18.01 -14.18
N ARG A 112 -10.87 18.91 -13.60
CA ARG A 112 -12.13 19.44 -14.11
C ARG A 112 -12.04 19.72 -15.61
N GLY A 113 -12.40 18.74 -16.44
CA GLY A 113 -12.76 18.93 -17.85
C GLY A 113 -14.18 18.43 -18.01
N ARG A 114 -15.22 19.25 -17.80
CA ARG A 114 -15.68 20.33 -18.68
C ARG A 114 -15.91 19.81 -20.10
N ASN A 115 -17.14 19.36 -20.29
CA ASN A 115 -18.00 19.70 -21.41
C ASN A 115 -17.33 19.74 -22.79
N ARG A 116 -17.41 18.64 -23.53
CA ARG A 116 -17.37 18.66 -24.99
C ARG A 116 -18.53 17.82 -25.52
N THR A 117 -19.64 18.52 -25.75
CA THR A 117 -20.41 18.45 -27.00
C THR A 117 -20.60 17.05 -27.56
N ALA A 118 -21.65 16.37 -27.09
CA ALA A 118 -22.32 15.34 -27.87
C ALA A 118 -22.94 16.02 -29.10
N GLY A 119 -22.26 15.89 -30.23
CA GLY A 119 -22.83 16.15 -31.54
C GLY A 119 -23.47 14.90 -32.10
N SER A 120 -24.50 15.14 -32.92
CA SER A 120 -25.09 14.26 -33.93
C SER A 120 -26.23 13.36 -33.47
N ALA A 121 -27.46 13.66 -33.92
CA ALA A 121 -27.94 13.12 -35.20
C ALA A 121 -29.44 13.46 -35.41
N ALA A 122 -29.76 13.94 -36.62
CA ALA A 122 -30.95 13.59 -37.42
C ALA A 122 -32.36 13.98 -36.86
N ALA A 123 -33.37 14.41 -37.61
CA ALA A 123 -33.63 14.47 -39.04
C ALA A 123 -34.90 15.34 -39.27
N THR A 124 -34.92 16.06 -40.39
CA THR A 124 -36.05 16.17 -41.35
C THR A 124 -37.37 16.91 -41.01
N ILE A 125 -37.47 18.14 -41.57
CA ILE A 125 -38.56 18.80 -42.38
C ILE A 125 -39.97 19.04 -41.76
N PRO A 126 -40.56 20.27 -41.90
CA PRO A 126 -41.89 20.67 -41.40
C PRO A 126 -43.06 20.26 -42.32
N PRO A 127 -44.32 20.40 -41.88
CA PRO A 127 -45.11 21.53 -42.40
C PRO A 127 -46.10 22.16 -41.41
N GLU A 128 -46.50 23.38 -41.78
CA GLU A 128 -47.60 24.18 -41.26
C GLU A 128 -48.92 23.41 -41.11
N GLY A 129 -49.65 23.73 -40.04
CA GLY A 129 -51.06 23.40 -39.87
C GLY A 129 -51.65 24.37 -38.85
N GLY A 130 -52.52 25.27 -39.31
CA GLY A 130 -53.13 26.31 -38.50
C GLY A 130 -54.08 25.77 -37.44
N GLU A 131 -54.05 26.40 -36.27
CA GLU A 131 -55.14 26.32 -35.28
C GLU A 131 -56.03 27.54 -35.45
N ALA A 132 -57.28 27.22 -35.77
CA ALA A 132 -58.42 28.11 -35.80
C ALA A 132 -58.79 28.56 -34.37
N SER A 133 -59.32 29.77 -34.31
CA SER A 133 -60.25 30.22 -33.29
C SER A 133 -61.39 29.21 -33.10
N GLU A 134 -61.71 28.85 -31.86
CA GLU A 134 -62.98 29.12 -31.14
C GLU A 134 -63.01 28.40 -29.79
#